data_AF-A0A559M3I5-F1
#
_entry.id   AF-A0A559M3I5-F1
#
_cell.length_a   1.000
_cell.length_b   1.000
_cell.length_c   1.000
_cell.angle_alpha   90.00
_cell.angle_beta   90.00
_cell.angle_gamma   90.00
#
_symmetry.space_group_name_H-M   'P 1'
#
loop_
_entity.id
_entity.type
_entity.pdbx_description
1 polymer ?
#
loop_
_entity_poly.entity_id
_entity_poly.type
_entity_poly.pdbx_seq_one_letter_code
_entity_poly.pdbx_strand_id
1 'polypeptide(L)'
;MSTAVSAPGKVLLAGGYLVLDRAYTGLVFGLSARIHVLVHDIDTSSGVELSEIVVQSPQFLEAIWSYGYHLNGDDGGVNVTQLQ
;
A
#
# COMPACT_ATOMS: atom_id res chain seq x y z
N MET A 1 5.43 8.94 -15.81
CA MET A 1 5.25 10.14 -14.94
C MET A 1 5.22 9.67 -13.49
N SER A 2 5.78 10.41 -12.52
CA SER A 2 5.75 9.96 -11.12
C SER A 2 4.58 10.57 -10.33
N THR A 3 3.95 9.76 -9.48
CA THR A 3 2.89 10.14 -8.54
C THR A 3 3.36 9.88 -7.12
N ALA A 4 3.29 10.89 -6.27
CA ALA A 4 3.62 10.78 -4.85
C ALA A 4 2.34 10.74 -4.01
N VAL A 5 2.24 9.76 -3.12
CA VAL A 5 1.13 9.64 -2.16
C VAL A 5 1.67 9.47 -0.74
N SER A 6 0.88 9.88 0.26
CA SER A 6 1.25 9.65 1.66
C SER A 6 0.04 9.50 2.58
N ALA A 7 0.21 8.70 3.64
CA ALA A 7 -0.82 8.43 4.63
C ALA A 7 -0.30 8.74 6.05
N PRO A 8 -1.09 9.39 6.91
CA PRO A 8 -0.71 9.67 8.29
C PRO A 8 -0.79 8.41 9.17
N GLY A 9 0.09 8.33 10.17
CA GLY A 9 -0.09 7.42 11.30
C GLY A 9 -1.27 7.84 12.18
N LYS A 10 -1.59 7.01 13.18
CA LYS A 10 -2.66 7.31 14.15
C LYS A 10 -2.20 7.01 15.58
N VAL A 11 -2.77 7.73 16.55
CA VAL A 11 -2.59 7.45 17.97
C VAL A 11 -3.93 7.50 18.70
N LEU A 12 -4.16 6.53 19.60
CA LEU A 12 -5.27 6.58 20.55
C LEU A 12 -4.88 7.53 21.69
N LEU A 13 -5.48 8.73 21.71
CA LEU A 13 -5.18 9.75 22.71
C LEU A 13 -5.92 9.48 24.03
N ALA A 14 -7.18 9.05 23.95
CA ALA A 14 -8.02 8.78 25.13
C ALA A 14 -8.92 7.56 24.92
N GLY A 15 -9.33 6.92 26.02
CA GLY A 15 -10.12 5.69 26.06
C GLY A 15 -9.34 4.49 26.60
N GLY A 16 -8.04 4.37 26.28
CA GLY A 16 -7.19 3.29 26.79
C GLY A 16 -7.82 1.92 26.54
N TYR A 17 -7.76 1.02 27.53
CA TYR A 17 -8.39 -0.30 27.43
C TYR A 17 -9.92 -0.29 27.53
N LEU A 18 -10.56 0.84 27.89
CA LEU A 18 -12.03 0.91 27.96
C LEU A 18 -12.68 0.68 26.61
N VAL A 19 -11.99 1.00 25.52
CA VAL A 19 -12.48 0.78 24.13
C VAL A 19 -12.70 -0.70 23.79
N LEU A 20 -12.21 -1.62 24.62
CA LEU A 20 -12.49 -3.05 24.48
C LEU A 20 -13.94 -3.39 24.84
N ASP A 21 -14.60 -2.56 25.65
CA ASP A 21 -16.03 -2.63 25.92
C ASP A 21 -16.77 -1.61 25.03
N ARG A 22 -17.80 -2.09 24.31
CA ARG A 22 -18.59 -1.29 23.35
C ARG A 22 -19.34 -0.14 24.01
N ALA A 23 -19.52 -0.15 25.34
CA ALA A 23 -20.11 0.97 26.06
C ALA A 23 -19.23 2.23 26.06
N TYR A 24 -17.93 2.11 25.74
CA TYR A 24 -16.99 3.22 25.78
C TYR A 24 -16.37 3.52 24.41
N THR A 25 -16.14 4.81 24.14
CA THR A 25 -15.51 5.29 22.90
C THR A 25 -14.11 5.82 23.17
N GLY A 26 -13.22 5.72 22.17
CA GLY A 26 -11.88 6.32 22.20
C GLY A 26 -11.78 7.57 21.34
N LEU A 27 -10.78 8.40 21.61
CA LEU A 27 -10.40 9.55 20.79
C LEU A 27 -9.09 9.26 20.07
N VAL A 28 -9.07 9.36 18.74
CA VAL A 28 -7.91 9.06 17.90
C VAL A 28 -7.51 10.29 17.10
N PHE A 29 -6.21 10.60 17.07
CA PHE A 29 -5.66 11.66 16.23
C PHE A 29 -4.80 11.09 15.11
N GLY A 30 -4.84 11.76 13.96
CA GLY A 30 -3.86 11.57 12.90
C GLY A 30 -2.54 12.24 13.28
N LEU A 31 -1.42 11.57 13.00
CA LEU A 31 -0.08 12.06 13.29
C LEU A 31 0.52 12.76 12.07
N SER A 32 1.49 13.65 12.32
CA SER A 32 2.38 14.18 11.28
C SER A 32 3.39 13.14 10.78
N ALA A 33 3.65 12.09 11.57
CA ALA A 33 4.41 10.92 11.12
C ALA A 33 3.65 10.23 9.98
N ARG A 34 4.28 10.12 8.81
CA ARG A 34 3.66 9.66 7.56
C ARG A 34 4.43 8.53 6.91
N ILE A 35 3.68 7.66 6.23
CA ILE A 35 4.22 6.72 5.24
C ILE A 35 4.09 7.40 3.87
N HIS A 36 5.14 7.28 3.06
CA HIS A 36 5.22 7.87 1.73
C HIS A 36 5.45 6.77 0.69
N VAL A 37 4.81 6.92 -0.48
CA VAL A 37 5.00 6.02 -1.64
C VAL A 37 5.18 6.89 -2.89
N LEU A 38 6.17 6.53 -3.69
CA LEU A 38 6.41 7.10 -5.02
C LEU A 38 6.09 6.03 -6.06
N VAL A 39 5.12 6.30 -6.92
CA VAL A 39 4.70 5.42 -8.01
C VAL A 39 5.21 6.02 -9.31
N HIS A 40 5.82 5.20 -10.16
CA HIS A 40 6.22 5.58 -11.50
C HIS A 40 6.07 4.38 -12.43
N ASP A 41 5.93 4.65 -13.72
CA ASP A 41 5.87 3.61 -14.74
C ASP A 41 7.21 2.87 -14.80
N ILE A 42 7.16 1.56 -15.07
CA ILE A 42 8.37 0.77 -15.33
C ILE A 42 8.85 1.12 -16.74
N ASP A 43 10.10 1.54 -16.88
CA ASP A 43 10.70 1.83 -18.18
C ASP A 43 10.79 0.54 -19.01
N THR A 44 9.98 0.44 -20.06
CA THR A 44 9.98 -0.70 -21.00
C THR A 44 10.58 -0.30 -22.34
N SER A 45 11.26 -1.25 -22.98
CA SER A 45 11.69 -1.07 -24.37
C SER A 45 10.47 -1.17 -25.31
N SER A 46 10.51 -0.43 -26.42
CA SER A 46 9.44 -0.40 -27.41
C SER A 46 9.04 -1.81 -27.84
N GLY A 47 7.79 -2.20 -27.57
CA GLY A 47 7.20 -3.50 -27.95
C GLY A 47 7.07 -4.51 -26.80
N VAL A 48 7.52 -4.19 -25.58
CA VAL A 48 7.33 -5.05 -24.40
C VAL A 48 6.26 -4.45 -23.49
N GLU A 49 5.07 -5.05 -23.45
CA GLU A 49 4.09 -4.77 -22.40
C GLU A 49 4.42 -5.60 -21.16
N LEU A 50 4.84 -4.93 -20.09
CA LEU A 50 5.05 -5.55 -18.78
C LEU A 50 3.84 -5.27 -17.89
N SER A 51 3.14 -6.33 -17.50
CA SER A 51 2.09 -6.28 -16.47
C SER A 51 2.68 -6.68 -15.12
N GLU A 52 3.64 -5.87 -14.65
CA GLU A 52 4.34 -6.10 -13.39
C GLU A 52 4.17 -4.91 -12.44
N ILE A 53 4.15 -5.21 -11.13
CA ILE A 53 4.23 -4.26 -10.04
C ILE A 53 5.47 -4.63 -9.23
N VAL A 54 6.40 -3.69 -9.08
CA VAL A 54 7.57 -3.85 -8.22
C VAL A 54 7.41 -2.94 -7.01
N VAL A 55 7.41 -3.52 -5.81
CA VAL A 55 7.33 -2.80 -4.55
C VAL A 55 8.69 -2.86 -3.87
N GLN A 56 9.25 -1.69 -3.57
CA GLN A 56 10.51 -1.55 -2.83
C GLN A 56 10.25 -0.81 -1.52
N SER A 57 10.58 -1.42 -0.38
CA SER A 57 10.34 -0.83 0.94
C SER A 57 11.61 -0.88 1.79
N PRO A 58 12.46 0.16 1.78
CA PRO A 58 13.74 0.16 2.49
C PRO A 58 13.62 0.04 4.02
N GLN A 59 12.41 0.10 4.57
CA GLN A 59 12.11 -0.11 5.98
C GLN A 59 12.25 -1.58 6.43
N PHE A 60 12.26 -2.53 5.49
CA PHE A 60 12.39 -3.95 5.78
C PHE A 60 13.66 -4.53 5.13
N LEU A 61 14.12 -5.66 5.65
CA LEU A 61 15.24 -6.41 5.06
C LEU A 61 14.75 -7.16 3.82
N GLU A 62 15.55 -7.16 2.76
CA GLU A 62 15.27 -7.89 1.51
C GLU A 62 13.88 -7.59 0.93
N ALA A 63 13.49 -6.32 1.00
CA ALA A 63 12.12 -5.84 0.87
C ALA A 63 11.78 -5.39 -0.56
N ILE A 64 12.06 -6.27 -1.51
CA ILE A 64 11.66 -6.10 -2.89
C ILE A 64 10.68 -7.23 -3.21
N TRP A 65 9.49 -6.86 -3.66
CA TRP A 65 8.47 -7.81 -4.07
C TRP A 65 8.04 -7.49 -5.49
N SER A 66 8.07 -8.50 -6.35
CA SER A 66 7.54 -8.43 -7.70
C SER A 66 6.19 -9.13 -7.79
N TYR A 67 5.27 -8.55 -8.53
CA TYR A 67 3.95 -9.11 -8.77
C TYR A 67 3.59 -8.99 -10.24
N GLY A 68 3.10 -10.06 -10.84
CA GLY A 68 2.45 -10.03 -12.13
C GLY A 68 0.96 -9.76 -11.93
N TYR A 69 0.34 -9.02 -12.82
CA TYR A 69 -1.10 -8.84 -12.80
C TYR A 69 -1.73 -9.05 -14.18
N HIS A 70 -3.00 -9.42 -14.20
CA HIS A 70 -3.80 -9.49 -15.41
C HIS A 70 -5.26 -9.13 -15.11
N LEU A 71 -5.93 -8.55 -16.09
CA LEU A 71 -7.36 -8.32 -16.03
C LEU A 71 -8.11 -9.65 -16.17
N ASN A 72 -9.06 -9.89 -15.28
CA ASN A 72 -10.02 -10.98 -15.46
C ASN A 72 -11.06 -10.56 -16.51
N GLY A 73 -11.57 -11.53 -17.27
CA GLY A 73 -12.73 -11.30 -18.14
C GLY A 73 -13.98 -10.88 -17.37
N ASP A 74 -14.97 -10.35 -18.08
CA ASP A 74 -16.32 -10.03 -17.58
C ASP A 74 -16.37 -9.12 -16.34
N ASP A 75 -15.59 -8.02 -16.32
CA ASP A 75 -15.48 -7.08 -15.18
C ASP A 75 -15.05 -7.75 -13.86
N GLY A 76 -14.40 -8.92 -13.92
CA GLY A 76 -13.95 -9.70 -12.77
C GLY A 76 -12.76 -9.10 -11.99
N GLY A 77 -12.42 -7.83 -12.25
CA GLY A 77 -11.32 -7.11 -11.61
C GLY A 77 -9.92 -7.50 -12.11
N VAL A 78 -8.92 -7.34 -11.24
CA VAL A 78 -7.52 -7.63 -11.54
C VAL A 78 -7.06 -8.78 -10.65
N ASN A 79 -6.47 -9.80 -11.26
CA ASN A 79 -5.79 -10.88 -10.57
C ASN A 79 -4.30 -10.54 -10.45
N VAL A 80 -3.74 -10.73 -9.25
CA VAL A 80 -2.36 -10.38 -8.92
C VAL A 80 -1.67 -11.62 -8.35
N THR A 81 -0.54 -11.99 -8.94
CA THR A 81 0.27 -13.14 -8.54
C THR A 81 1.66 -12.66 -8.17
N GLN A 82 2.16 -13.06 -6.99
CA GLN A 82 3.54 -12.75 -6.61
C GLN A 82 4.52 -13.55 -7.48
N LEU A 83 5.49 -12.85 -8.07
CA LEU A 83 6.58 -13.42 -8.85
C LEU A 83 7.76 -13.55 -7.88
N GLN A 84 8.30 -14.77 -7.79
CA GLN A 84 9.23 -15.21 -6.76
C GLN A 84 10.55 -14.42 -6.75
#